data_AF-A0A8J4Q9E7-F1
#
_entry.id   AF-A0A8J4Q9E7-F1
#
_cell.length_a   1.000
_cell.length_b   1.000
_cell.length_c   1.000
_cell.angle_alpha   90.00
_cell.angle_beta   90.00
_cell.angle_gamma   90.00
#
_symmetry.space_group_name_H-M   'P 1'
#
loop_
_entity.id
_entity.type
_entity.pdbx_description
1 polymer ?
#
loop_
_entity_poly.entity_id
_entity_poly.type
_entity_poly.pdbx_seq_one_letter_code
_entity_poly.pdbx_strand_id
1 'polypeptide(L)'
;YVFNPYALSCGHLFCKSCACSSASVLIFDGLREASPKSKCPTCREVGVYSKAVHMLELDMLLKRRCKDYWKERLTAERVEMLAQSKLHWTKIAYGLEPSSIFSQVYLHSISTIPDFVLNPTGGEGASSSHSVPLSSS
;
A
#
# COMPACT_ATOMS: atom_id res chain seq x y z
N TYR A 1 -3.88 0.59 -15.41
CA TYR A 1 -4.18 1.98 -15.03
C TYR A 1 -3.22 2.40 -13.93
N VAL A 2 -2.89 3.69 -13.80
CA VAL A 2 -2.17 4.18 -12.61
C VAL A 2 -3.13 4.17 -11.42
N PHE A 3 -2.74 3.48 -10.35
CA PHE A 3 -3.43 3.47 -9.07
C PHE A 3 -2.94 4.65 -8.22
N ASN A 4 -3.80 5.40 -7.53
CA ASN A 4 -3.39 6.47 -6.62
C ASN A 4 -2.37 7.45 -7.26
N PRO A 5 -2.76 8.17 -8.34
CA PRO A 5 -1.85 8.96 -9.18
C PRO A 5 -1.25 10.16 -8.46
N TYR A 6 0.08 10.23 -8.40
CA TYR A 6 0.83 11.42 -8.02
C TYR A 6 1.54 12.02 -9.23
N ALA A 7 1.29 13.30 -9.51
CA ALA A 7 2.08 14.09 -10.44
C ALA A 7 3.26 14.73 -9.69
N LEU A 8 4.48 14.48 -10.15
CA LEU A 8 5.68 15.18 -9.65
C LEU A 8 5.72 16.60 -10.24
N SER A 9 6.51 17.52 -9.65
CA SER A 9 6.57 18.91 -10.14
C SER A 9 7.06 19.05 -11.59
N CYS A 10 7.79 18.04 -12.09
CA CYS A 10 8.24 17.90 -13.47
C CYS A 10 7.17 17.33 -14.43
N GLY A 11 5.90 17.29 -14.02
CA GLY A 11 4.76 16.84 -14.83
C GLY A 11 4.62 15.33 -15.03
N HIS A 12 5.56 14.51 -14.53
CA HIS A 12 5.50 13.06 -14.67
C HIS A 12 4.60 12.41 -13.61
N LEU A 13 3.72 11.50 -14.04
CA LEU A 13 2.76 10.81 -13.18
C LEU A 13 3.19 9.39 -12.84
N PHE A 14 3.04 9.01 -11.57
CA PHE A 14 3.35 7.68 -11.04
C PHE A 14 2.26 7.21 -10.08
N CYS A 15 2.21 5.91 -9.80
CA CYS A 15 1.40 5.39 -8.69
C CYS A 15 2.05 5.77 -7.34
N LYS A 16 1.27 5.89 -6.26
CA LYS A 16 1.83 6.26 -4.93
C LYS A 16 3.01 5.37 -4.51
N SER A 17 2.85 4.05 -4.55
CA SER A 17 3.91 3.09 -4.21
C SER A 17 5.13 3.22 -5.14
N CYS A 18 4.89 3.37 -6.45
CA CYS A 18 5.92 3.61 -7.48
C CYS A 18 6.79 4.84 -7.14
N ALA A 19 6.13 5.96 -6.79
CA ALA A 19 6.80 7.21 -6.47
C ALA A 19 7.54 7.14 -5.14
N CYS A 20 6.97 6.50 -4.11
CA CYS A 20 7.61 6.34 -2.80
C CYS A 20 8.88 5.47 -2.92
N SER A 21 8.78 4.32 -3.60
CA SER A 21 9.90 3.45 -3.91
C SER A 21 11.01 4.17 -4.68
N SER A 22 10.65 4.98 -5.69
CA SER A 22 11.59 5.78 -6.49
C SER A 22 12.28 6.90 -5.71
N ALA A 23 11.63 7.40 -4.66
CA ALA A 23 12.18 8.42 -3.76
C ALA A 23 12.95 7.83 -2.56
N SER A 24 12.97 6.51 -2.41
CA SER A 24 13.48 5.75 -1.25
C SER A 24 12.78 6.11 0.07
N VAL A 25 11.47 6.35 0.04
CA VAL A 25 10.64 6.61 1.23
C VAL A 25 9.58 5.53 1.43
N LEU A 26 9.11 5.36 2.67
CA LEU A 26 8.07 4.38 2.97
C LEU A 26 6.71 4.91 2.49
N ILE A 27 5.80 4.00 2.12
CA ILE A 27 4.52 4.38 1.51
C ILE A 27 3.62 5.09 2.54
N PHE A 28 3.84 4.88 3.85
CA PHE A 28 3.10 5.57 4.90
C PHE A 28 3.63 6.99 5.21
N ASP A 29 4.95 7.23 5.10
CA ASP A 29 5.55 8.59 5.21
C ASP A 29 5.10 9.48 4.04
N GLY A 30 5.09 8.91 2.83
CA GLY A 30 4.70 9.58 1.61
C GLY A 30 5.75 10.53 1.03
N LEU A 31 5.44 11.12 -0.13
CA LEU A 31 6.42 11.82 -0.98
C LEU A 31 7.00 13.12 -0.39
N ARG A 32 6.39 13.66 0.68
CA ARG A 32 6.92 14.87 1.33
C ARG A 32 8.21 14.60 2.12
N GLU A 33 8.44 13.35 2.51
CA GLU A 33 9.67 12.91 3.20
C GLU A 33 10.82 12.58 2.22
N ALA A 34 10.56 12.72 0.90
CA ALA A 34 11.58 12.47 -0.11
C ALA A 34 12.75 13.45 0.02
N SER A 35 13.97 12.91 -0.01
CA SER A 35 15.19 13.74 -0.02
C SER A 35 15.12 14.82 -1.11
N PRO A 36 15.50 16.08 -0.84
CA PRO A 36 15.61 17.12 -1.86
C PRO A 36 16.53 16.76 -3.03
N LYS A 37 17.41 15.76 -2.86
CA LYS A 37 18.31 15.23 -3.88
C LYS A 37 17.70 14.11 -4.74
N SER A 38 16.53 13.56 -4.35
CA SER A 38 15.85 12.50 -5.10
C SER A 38 15.39 13.01 -6.46
N LYS A 39 15.48 12.13 -7.48
CA LYS A 39 15.27 12.46 -8.89
C LYS A 39 14.01 11.83 -9.47
N CYS A 40 13.41 12.47 -10.46
CA CYS A 40 12.39 11.83 -11.29
C CYS A 40 12.95 10.58 -11.99
N PRO A 41 12.28 9.41 -11.96
CA PRO A 41 12.73 8.20 -12.67
C PRO A 41 12.80 8.41 -14.19
N THR A 42 11.94 9.25 -14.74
CA THR A 42 11.83 9.49 -16.19
C THR A 42 12.77 10.60 -16.66
N CYS A 43 12.58 11.84 -16.19
CA CYS A 43 13.35 13.01 -16.68
C CYS A 43 14.62 13.33 -15.87
N ARG A 44 14.89 12.63 -14.76
CA ARG A 44 16.05 12.83 -13.86
C ARG A 44 16.18 14.21 -13.20
N GLU A 45 15.20 15.10 -13.36
CA GLU A 45 15.10 16.37 -12.63
C GLU A 45 15.10 16.12 -11.10
N VAL A 46 15.77 17.00 -10.35
CA VAL A 46 16.04 16.88 -8.91
C VAL A 46 14.99 17.62 -8.08
N GLY A 47 14.63 17.09 -6.90
CA GLY A 47 13.76 17.78 -5.93
C GLY A 47 12.26 17.71 -6.26
N VAL A 48 11.89 16.98 -7.31
CA VAL A 48 10.55 16.95 -7.92
C VAL A 48 9.43 16.39 -7.04
N TYR A 49 9.79 15.67 -5.97
CA TYR A 49 8.85 15.06 -5.03
C TYR A 49 8.30 16.04 -3.99
N SER A 50 9.06 17.11 -3.68
CA SER A 50 8.72 18.10 -2.64
C SER A 50 7.37 18.81 -2.86
N LYS A 51 6.94 18.90 -4.12
CA LYS A 51 5.68 19.50 -4.58
C LYS A 51 4.81 18.51 -5.35
N ALA A 52 4.95 17.21 -5.07
CA ALA A 52 4.12 16.19 -5.72
C ALA A 52 2.64 16.36 -5.34
N VAL A 53 1.76 16.34 -6.34
CA VAL A 53 0.31 16.55 -6.20
C VAL A 53 -0.41 15.22 -6.38
N HIS A 54 -1.27 14.86 -5.42
CA HIS A 54 -2.20 13.74 -5.57
C HIS A 54 -3.34 14.14 -6.51
N MET A 55 -3.47 13.46 -7.65
CA MET A 55 -4.44 13.77 -8.69
C MET A 55 -5.82 13.18 -8.36
N LEU A 56 -6.46 13.69 -7.30
CA LEU A 56 -7.70 13.18 -6.71
C LEU A 56 -8.84 12.95 -7.73
N GLU A 57 -9.05 13.87 -8.67
CA GLU A 57 -10.12 13.72 -9.68
C GLU A 57 -9.84 12.55 -10.63
N LEU A 58 -8.58 12.40 -11.05
CA LEU A 58 -8.14 11.27 -11.87
C LEU A 58 -8.28 9.95 -11.09
N ASP A 59 -7.92 9.94 -9.80
CA ASP A 59 -8.11 8.81 -8.90
C ASP A 59 -9.58 8.34 -8.88
N MET A 60 -10.52 9.26 -8.64
CA MET A 60 -11.95 8.97 -8.61
C MET A 60 -12.48 8.46 -9.97
N LEU A 61 -12.01 9.02 -11.08
CA LEU A 61 -12.39 8.59 -12.42
C LEU A 61 -11.88 7.17 -12.73
N LEU A 62 -10.64 6.86 -12.38
CA LEU A 62 -10.04 5.54 -12.62
C LEU A 62 -10.67 4.47 -11.71
N LYS A 63 -10.89 4.78 -10.43
CA LYS A 63 -11.62 3.94 -9.48
C LYS A 63 -13.04 3.59 -9.95
N ARG A 64 -13.74 4.53 -10.60
CA ARG A 64 -15.08 4.28 -11.18
C ARG A 64 -15.04 3.32 -12.36
N ARG A 65 -14.03 3.41 -13.23
CA ARG A 65 -13.87 2.59 -14.43
C ARG A 65 -13.37 1.18 -14.15
N CYS A 66 -12.59 0.97 -13.08
CA CYS A 66 -11.83 -0.27 -12.87
C CYS A 66 -11.95 -0.81 -11.44
N LYS A 67 -13.18 -0.92 -10.95
CA LYS A 67 -13.52 -1.15 -9.53
C LYS A 67 -12.80 -2.35 -8.90
N ASP A 68 -12.75 -3.50 -9.57
CA ASP A 68 -12.23 -4.74 -8.97
C ASP A 68 -10.72 -4.71 -8.83
N TYR A 69 -10.00 -4.37 -9.92
CA TYR A 69 -8.57 -4.03 -9.89
C TYR A 69 -8.25 -2.98 -8.80
N TRP A 70 -9.12 -1.97 -8.65
CA TRP A 70 -8.95 -0.94 -7.63
C TRP A 70 -9.08 -1.48 -6.20
N LYS A 71 -10.03 -2.39 -5.97
CA LYS A 71 -10.28 -3.04 -4.66
C LYS A 71 -9.11 -3.98 -4.29
N GLU A 72 -8.67 -4.80 -5.23
CA GLU A 72 -7.51 -5.67 -5.08
C GLU A 72 -6.25 -4.86 -4.76
N ARG A 73 -5.95 -3.84 -5.57
CA ARG A 73 -4.70 -3.08 -5.42
C ARG A 73 -4.69 -2.16 -4.20
N LEU A 74 -5.85 -1.67 -3.75
CA LEU A 74 -5.99 -0.98 -2.45
C LEU A 74 -5.72 -1.91 -1.27
N THR A 75 -6.17 -3.16 -1.34
CA THR A 75 -5.89 -4.17 -0.30
C THR A 75 -4.40 -4.49 -0.27
N ALA A 76 -3.79 -4.71 -1.43
CA ALA A 76 -2.36 -5.00 -1.53
C ALA A 76 -1.47 -3.85 -1.00
N GLU A 77 -1.71 -2.58 -1.39
CA GLU A 77 -0.95 -1.45 -0.85
C GLU A 77 -1.16 -1.27 0.66
N ARG A 78 -2.36 -1.56 1.18
CA ARG A 78 -2.61 -1.51 2.62
C ARG A 78 -1.80 -2.57 3.37
N VAL A 79 -1.75 -3.80 2.88
CA VAL A 79 -0.95 -4.87 3.47
C VAL A 79 0.54 -4.51 3.43
N GLU A 80 1.04 -3.98 2.31
CA GLU A 80 2.42 -3.51 2.19
C GLU A 80 2.73 -2.36 3.16
N MET A 81 1.86 -1.34 3.25
CA MET A 81 2.02 -0.23 4.19
C MET A 81 2.06 -0.70 5.64
N LEU A 82 1.20 -1.65 6.04
CA LEU A 82 1.20 -2.21 7.38
C LEU A 82 2.46 -3.02 7.67
N ALA A 83 2.94 -3.80 6.70
CA ALA A 83 4.21 -4.53 6.81
C ALA A 83 5.42 -3.59 6.94
N GLN A 84 5.50 -2.56 6.10
CA GLN A 84 6.54 -1.51 6.18
C GLN A 84 6.49 -0.79 7.53
N SER A 85 5.31 -0.38 7.99
CA SER A 85 5.10 0.28 9.29
C SER A 85 5.55 -0.62 10.43
N LYS A 86 5.12 -1.89 10.43
CA LYS A 86 5.53 -2.88 11.44
C LYS A 86 7.05 -3.00 11.47
N LEU A 87 7.70 -3.27 10.34
CA LEU A 87 9.17 -3.42 10.28
C LEU A 87 9.91 -2.15 10.73
N HIS A 88 9.43 -0.96 10.36
CA HIS A 88 10.00 0.32 10.80
C HIS A 88 9.93 0.48 12.32
N TRP A 89 8.73 0.40 12.92
CA TRP A 89 8.54 0.55 14.36
C TRP A 89 9.18 -0.59 15.16
N THR A 90 9.17 -1.82 14.64
CA THR A 90 9.88 -2.97 15.21
C THR A 90 11.39 -2.76 15.24
N LYS A 91 11.99 -2.19 14.18
CA LYS A 91 13.42 -1.88 14.13
C LYS A 91 13.80 -0.79 15.14
N ILE A 92 12.93 0.19 15.36
CA ILE A 92 13.09 1.22 16.40
C ILE A 92 12.96 0.59 17.80
N ALA A 93 11.95 -0.25 18.03
CA ALA A 93 11.62 -0.81 19.34
C ALA A 93 12.58 -1.91 19.82
N TYR A 94 13.25 -2.65 18.93
CA TYR A 94 14.26 -3.66 19.30
C TYR A 94 15.68 -3.11 19.46
N GLY A 95 15.82 -1.79 19.61
CA GLY A 95 17.00 -1.19 20.23
C GLY A 95 18.22 -1.08 19.31
N LEU A 96 18.21 -0.04 18.49
CA LEU A 96 19.32 0.31 17.60
C LEU A 96 19.74 1.80 17.65
N GLU A 97 19.39 2.68 18.58
CA GLU A 97 18.62 2.76 19.85
C GLU A 97 17.95 4.19 19.80
N PRO A 98 17.28 4.78 20.83
CA PRO A 98 17.12 4.34 22.20
C PRO A 98 15.70 4.25 22.79
N SER A 99 15.44 3.13 23.49
CA SER A 99 14.71 2.99 24.77
C SER A 99 13.67 4.04 25.21
N SER A 100 12.40 3.61 25.35
CA SER A 100 11.58 3.79 26.58
C SER A 100 10.13 3.28 26.42
N ILE A 101 9.71 2.35 27.31
CA ILE A 101 8.35 2.06 27.86
C ILE A 101 7.13 1.83 26.92
N PHE A 102 7.07 2.38 25.70
CA PHE A 102 5.89 2.34 24.82
C PHE A 102 5.45 0.94 24.35
N SER A 103 6.32 -0.06 24.46
CA SER A 103 6.12 -1.42 23.92
C SER A 103 4.90 -2.15 24.51
N GLN A 104 4.59 -1.92 25.79
CA GLN A 104 3.56 -2.70 26.50
C GLN A 104 2.13 -2.39 26.03
N VAL A 105 1.86 -1.15 25.61
CA VAL A 105 0.52 -0.72 25.17
C VAL A 105 0.27 -1.11 23.71
N TYR A 106 1.31 -1.02 22.86
CA TYR A 106 1.18 -1.24 21.42
C TYR A 106 0.95 -2.71 21.03
N LEU A 107 1.59 -3.65 21.74
CA LEU A 107 1.40 -5.09 21.50
C LEU A 107 -0.05 -5.54 21.76
N HIS A 108 -0.71 -4.99 22.78
CA HIS A 108 -2.07 -5.39 23.16
C HIS A 108 -3.14 -4.88 22.16
N SER A 109 -2.85 -3.80 21.43
CA SER A 109 -3.71 -3.28 20.35
C SER A 109 -3.56 -4.01 19.00
N ILE A 110 -2.50 -4.80 18.81
CA ILE A 110 -2.24 -5.53 17.56
C ILE A 110 -2.89 -6.92 17.58
N SER A 111 -2.96 -7.58 18.74
CA SER A 111 -3.65 -8.87 18.90
C SER A 111 -5.17 -8.83 18.71
N THR A 112 -5.74 -7.63 18.53
CA THR A 112 -7.18 -7.40 18.33
C THR A 112 -7.56 -6.94 16.93
N ILE A 113 -6.65 -6.98 15.95
CA ILE A 113 -7.05 -6.89 14.53
C ILE A 113 -7.68 -8.25 14.17
N PRO A 114 -8.99 -8.34 13.87
CA PRO A 114 -9.60 -9.62 13.53
C PRO A 114 -9.06 -10.13 12.19
N ASP A 115 -8.85 -11.44 12.05
CA ASP A 115 -8.31 -12.05 10.81
C ASP A 115 -9.12 -11.68 9.55
N PHE A 116 -10.41 -11.37 9.72
CA PHE A 116 -11.31 -10.84 8.69
C PHE A 116 -10.79 -9.55 8.00
N VAL A 117 -9.99 -8.72 8.69
CA VAL A 117 -9.38 -7.50 8.13
C VAL A 117 -8.21 -7.81 7.21
N LEU A 118 -7.54 -8.96 7.42
CA LEU A 118 -6.44 -9.44 6.58
C LEU A 118 -6.91 -10.34 5.43
N ASN A 119 -8.07 -10.99 5.56
CA ASN A 119 -8.57 -11.93 4.56
C ASN A 119 -10.12 -11.86 4.41
N PRO A 120 -10.67 -11.00 3.54
CA PRO A 120 -12.11 -10.75 3.43
C PRO A 120 -12.88 -11.78 2.59
N THR A 121 -12.35 -13.00 2.44
CA THR A 121 -12.99 -14.12 1.70
C THR A 121 -12.85 -15.43 2.48
N GLY A 122 -13.73 -15.63 3.46
CA GLY A 122 -13.79 -16.88 4.24
C GLY A 122 -15.06 -16.95 5.10
N GLY A 123 -15.97 -17.86 4.76
CA GLY A 123 -17.31 -18.02 5.37
C GLY A 123 -18.42 -17.42 4.50
N GLU A 124 -19.50 -18.13 4.15
CA GLU A 124 -19.93 -19.49 4.50
C GLU A 124 -20.69 -20.14 3.31
N GLY A 125 -20.79 -21.47 3.28
CA GLY A 125 -21.53 -22.18 2.21
C GLY A 125 -21.28 -23.68 2.18
N ALA A 126 -21.98 -24.44 3.03
CA ALA A 126 -21.75 -25.87 3.21
C ALA A 126 -22.36 -26.74 2.08
N SER A 127 -21.63 -27.80 1.74
CA SER A 127 -22.10 -29.13 1.27
C SER A 127 -23.44 -29.28 0.51
N SER A 128 -23.36 -29.76 -0.73
CA SER A 128 -24.15 -30.95 -1.12
C SER A 128 -23.44 -31.76 -2.21
N SER A 129 -23.29 -33.06 -1.99
CA SER A 129 -22.79 -34.02 -2.98
C SER A 129 -23.79 -34.27 -4.10
N HIS A 130 -23.38 -34.20 -5.36
CA HIS A 130 -24.00 -34.98 -6.44
C HIS A 130 -23.00 -35.31 -7.56
N SER A 131 -22.76 -36.60 -7.75
CA SER A 131 -22.16 -37.19 -8.95
C SER A 131 -23.19 -37.35 -10.06
N VAL A 132 -22.81 -37.24 -11.35
CA VAL A 132 -22.83 -38.29 -12.42
C VAL A 132 -21.90 -37.82 -13.60
N PRO A 133 -21.77 -38.44 -14.82
CA PRO A 133 -20.49 -39.04 -15.23
C PRO A 133 -19.85 -38.47 -16.52
N LEU A 134 -18.73 -39.09 -16.93
CA LEU A 134 -18.19 -39.00 -18.29
C LEU A 134 -19.20 -39.48 -19.36
N SER A 135 -19.23 -38.79 -20.51
CA SER A 135 -19.63 -39.39 -21.79
C SER A 135 -18.76 -38.83 -22.91
N SER A 136 -18.11 -39.72 -23.65
CA SER A 136 -17.33 -39.45 -24.86
C SER A 136 -18.20 -39.11 -26.07
N SER A 137 -17.67 -38.29 -26.97
CA SER A 137 -18.00 -38.24 -28.41
C SER A 137 -16.79 -37.71 -29.17
#